data_AF-A0A820FVE9-F1
#
_entry.id   AF-A0A820FVE9-F1
#
_cell.length_a   1.000
_cell.length_b   1.000
_cell.length_c   1.000
_cell.angle_alpha   90.00
_cell.angle_beta   90.00
_cell.angle_gamma   90.00
#
_symmetry.space_group_name_H-M   'P 1'
#
loop_
_entity.id
_entity.type
_entity.pdbx_description
1 polymer ?
#
loop_
_entity_poly.entity_id
_entity_poly.type
_entity_poly.pdbx_seq_one_letter_code
_entity_poly.pdbx_strand_id
1 'polypeptide(L)'
;MASATSLEERFNAAVKTIQNLPARGVIQPSNSTKLTFYGLYKQATLGPCKDSRPSMFSYVARAKWEAWNRYQALTKEQAMSAYIDEIGKIVKAMPQTNEVLEFAQFIGLSNELVDDQSKEKESVVLTEKQQHQTTKENTLQSSIIDITE
;
A
#
# COMPACT_ATOMS: atom_id res chain seq x y z
N MET A 1 7.62 -5.26 -26.58
CA MET A 1 8.64 -5.34 -25.52
C MET A 1 8.14 -4.51 -24.36
N ALA A 2 7.62 -5.14 -23.29
CA ALA A 2 7.18 -4.40 -22.11
C ALA A 2 8.43 -3.93 -21.37
N SER A 3 8.76 -2.63 -21.52
CA SER A 3 9.88 -2.02 -20.82
C SER A 3 9.61 -2.13 -19.32
N ALA A 4 10.36 -2.98 -18.62
CA ALA A 4 10.35 -3.00 -17.17
C ALA A 4 10.89 -1.65 -16.68
N THR A 5 10.00 -0.76 -16.25
CA THR A 5 10.36 0.55 -15.68
C THR A 5 11.34 0.33 -14.54
N SER A 6 12.49 0.99 -14.60
CA SER A 6 13.55 0.86 -13.60
C SER A 6 13.10 1.35 -12.23
N LEU A 7 13.75 0.87 -11.16
CA LEU A 7 13.43 1.26 -9.79
C LEU A 7 13.51 2.78 -9.60
N GLU A 8 14.52 3.41 -10.20
CA GLU A 8 14.72 4.85 -10.14
C GLU A 8 13.61 5.62 -10.88
N GLU A 9 13.17 5.14 -12.05
CA GLU A 9 12.03 5.75 -12.77
C GLU A 9 10.73 5.66 -11.96
N ARG A 10 10.46 4.51 -11.34
CA ARG A 10 9.28 4.32 -10.47
C ARG A 10 9.35 5.23 -9.25
N PHE A 11 10.52 5.33 -8.62
CA PHE A 11 10.76 6.23 -7.50
C PHE A 11 10.56 7.70 -7.89
N ASN A 12 11.13 8.12 -9.02
CA ASN A 12 10.99 9.49 -9.51
C ASN A 12 9.53 9.82 -9.88
N ALA A 13 8.80 8.88 -10.47
CA ALA A 13 7.37 9.01 -10.72
C ALA A 13 6.60 9.16 -9.41
N ALA A 14 6.82 8.26 -8.45
CA ALA A 14 6.23 8.28 -7.12
C ALA A 14 6.46 9.61 -6.37
N VAL A 15 7.71 10.11 -6.37
CA VAL A 15 8.07 11.39 -5.75
C VAL A 15 7.30 12.55 -6.40
N LYS A 16 7.26 12.60 -7.74
CA LYS A 16 6.49 13.62 -8.47
C LYS A 16 5.02 13.57 -8.12
N THR A 17 4.43 12.38 -7.99
CA THR A 17 3.02 12.26 -7.64
C THR A 17 2.76 12.80 -6.23
N ILE A 18 3.56 12.41 -5.24
CA ILE A 18 3.44 12.90 -3.86
C ILE A 18 3.64 14.43 -3.78
N GLN A 19 4.56 15.00 -4.56
CA GLN A 19 4.80 16.44 -4.62
C GLN A 19 3.66 17.23 -5.27
N ASN A 20 2.99 16.64 -6.27
CA ASN A 20 1.87 17.25 -6.97
C ASN A 20 0.52 16.98 -6.31
N LEU A 21 0.47 16.26 -5.18
CA LEU A 21 -0.77 16.05 -4.44
C LEU A 21 -1.35 17.39 -3.98
N PRO A 22 -2.66 17.64 -4.19
CA PRO A 22 -3.29 18.85 -3.72
C PRO A 22 -3.21 18.93 -2.20
N ALA A 23 -2.80 20.09 -1.68
CA ALA A 23 -2.64 20.32 -0.23
C ALA A 23 -3.95 20.13 0.57
N ARG A 24 -5.10 20.17 -0.10
CA ARG A 24 -6.45 19.90 0.44
C ARG A 24 -7.18 18.87 -0.44
N GLY A 25 -6.58 17.71 -0.62
CA GLY A 25 -7.19 16.58 -1.33
C GLY A 25 -7.75 15.49 -0.41
N VAL A 26 -8.25 14.43 -1.03
CA VAL A 26 -8.72 13.19 -0.38
C VAL A 26 -7.54 12.42 0.26
N ILE A 27 -6.33 12.63 -0.28
CA ILE A 27 -5.07 12.05 0.20
C ILE A 27 -4.37 13.05 1.12
N GLN A 28 -4.54 12.91 2.43
CA GLN A 28 -3.84 13.74 3.43
C GLN A 28 -2.93 12.87 4.31
N PRO A 29 -1.64 12.73 3.95
CA PRO A 29 -0.71 11.96 4.76
C PRO A 29 -0.52 12.65 6.12
N SER A 30 -0.53 11.84 7.18
CA SER A 30 -0.22 12.32 8.54
C SER A 30 1.19 12.95 8.59
N ASN A 31 1.45 13.78 9.60
CA ASN A 31 2.78 14.35 9.79
C ASN A 31 3.87 13.27 9.94
N SER A 32 3.55 12.15 10.59
CA SER A 32 4.46 10.99 10.69
C SER A 32 4.79 10.43 9.31
N THR A 33 3.77 10.23 8.47
CA THR A 33 3.92 9.75 7.10
C THR A 33 4.77 10.69 6.23
N LYS A 34 4.55 12.01 6.35
CA LYS A 34 5.38 13.02 5.67
C LYS A 34 6.85 12.94 6.09
N LEU A 35 7.12 12.69 7.37
CA LEU A 35 8.47 12.51 7.89
C LEU A 35 9.11 11.22 7.38
N THR A 36 8.37 10.11 7.33
CA THR A 36 8.82 8.85 6.71
C THR A 36 9.25 9.07 5.26
N PHE A 37 8.40 9.72 4.46
CA PHE A 37 8.74 10.03 3.07
C PHE A 37 9.94 10.95 2.95
N TYR A 38 10.07 11.95 3.80
CA TYR A 38 11.24 12.82 3.84
C TYR A 38 12.52 12.01 4.11
N GLY A 39 12.51 11.13 5.11
CA GLY A 39 13.68 10.32 5.46
C GLY A 39 14.11 9.37 4.36
N LEU A 40 13.16 8.64 3.76
CA LEU A 40 13.41 7.73 2.66
C LEU A 40 13.88 8.47 1.40
N TYR A 41 13.27 9.61 1.07
CA TYR A 41 13.68 10.44 -0.07
C TYR A 41 15.12 10.95 0.10
N LYS A 42 15.47 11.43 1.29
CA LYS A 42 16.83 11.92 1.60
C LYS A 42 17.85 10.79 1.52
N GLN A 43 17.52 9.59 2.02
CA GLN A 43 18.38 8.43 1.91
C GLN A 43 18.57 7.97 0.46
N ALA A 44 17.50 7.92 -0.34
CA ALA A 44 17.55 7.54 -1.74
C ALA A 44 18.39 8.51 -2.59
N THR A 45 18.32 9.81 -2.32
CA THR A 45 19.00 10.85 -3.11
C THR A 45 20.40 11.14 -2.63
N LEU A 46 20.56 11.40 -1.32
CA LEU A 46 21.82 11.85 -0.72
C LEU A 46 22.58 10.74 0.01
N GLY A 47 21.95 9.59 0.27
CA GLY A 47 22.53 8.52 1.07
C GLY A 47 22.47 8.81 2.57
N PRO A 48 23.35 8.16 3.37
CA PRO A 48 23.36 8.27 4.83
C PRO A 48 23.45 9.71 5.33
N CYS A 49 22.74 10.00 6.42
CA CYS A 49 22.75 11.31 7.06
C CYS A 49 24.16 11.66 7.58
N LYS A 50 24.74 12.75 7.08
CA LYS A 50 26.05 13.28 7.53
C LYS A 50 25.92 14.56 8.35
N ASP A 51 24.70 15.07 8.49
CA ASP A 51 24.44 16.32 9.19
C ASP A 51 24.50 16.10 10.70
N SER A 52 25.01 17.09 11.43
CA SER A 52 25.01 17.06 12.89
C SER A 52 23.58 17.15 13.43
N ARG A 53 23.34 16.50 14.59
CA ARG A 53 22.04 16.51 15.24
C ARG A 53 21.60 17.96 15.56
N PRO A 54 20.42 18.41 15.10
CA PRO A 54 19.91 19.75 15.38
C PRO A 54 19.64 19.99 16.88
N SER A 55 19.59 21.27 17.26
CA SER A 55 19.24 21.70 18.62
C SER A 55 17.88 21.15 19.05
N MET A 56 17.78 20.77 20.34
CA MET A 56 16.56 20.24 20.96
C MET A 56 15.35 21.18 20.89
N PHE A 57 15.58 22.49 20.79
CA PHE A 57 14.53 23.51 20.67
C PHE A 57 13.97 23.64 19.24
N SER A 58 14.63 23.06 18.24
CA SER A 58 14.14 23.04 16.85
C SER A 58 13.39 21.74 16.58
N TYR A 59 12.15 21.64 17.04
CA TYR A 59 11.35 20.42 16.96
C TYR A 59 11.20 19.89 15.52
N VAL A 60 10.96 20.77 14.55
CA VAL A 60 10.79 20.39 13.14
C VAL A 60 12.09 19.91 12.52
N ALA A 61 13.19 20.65 12.73
CA ALA A 61 14.49 20.25 12.19
C ALA A 61 14.96 18.94 12.81
N ARG A 62 14.78 18.78 14.12
CA ARG A 62 15.08 17.54 14.84
C ARG A 62 14.25 16.38 14.31
N ALA A 63 12.94 16.54 14.13
CA ALA A 63 12.09 15.48 13.59
C ALA A 63 12.50 15.06 12.17
N LYS A 64 12.83 16.01 11.30
CA LYS A 64 13.36 15.73 9.95
C LYS A 64 14.69 14.98 10.00
N TRP A 65 15.61 15.43 10.86
CA TRP A 65 16.90 14.78 11.04
C TRP A 65 16.74 13.36 11.60
N GLU A 66 15.88 13.17 12.62
CA GLU A 66 15.60 11.85 13.20
C GLU A 66 14.98 10.90 12.17
N ALA A 67 14.06 11.40 11.33
CA ALA A 67 13.48 10.62 10.25
C ALA A 67 14.51 10.19 9.20
N TRP A 68 15.43 11.07 8.79
CA TRP A 68 16.50 10.69 7.84
C TRP A 68 17.52 9.75 8.50
N ASN A 69 17.96 10.07 9.72
CA ASN A 69 18.95 9.28 10.45
C ASN A 69 18.47 7.85 10.76
N ARG A 70 17.15 7.64 10.87
CA ARG A 70 16.54 6.31 11.04
C ARG A 70 16.86 5.35 9.88
N TYR A 71 17.01 5.86 8.66
CA TYR A 71 17.22 5.05 7.45
C TYR A 71 18.68 5.01 6.99
N GLN A 72 19.63 5.51 7.78
CA GLN A 72 21.05 5.63 7.39
C GLN A 72 21.70 4.30 6.97
N ALA A 73 21.18 3.16 7.44
CA ALA A 73 21.67 1.82 7.13
C ALA A 73 21.21 1.29 5.76
N LEU A 74 20.19 1.91 5.14
CA LEU A 74 19.66 1.46 3.85
C LEU A 74 20.56 1.94 2.70
N THR A 75 20.72 1.13 1.66
CA THR A 75 21.28 1.62 0.39
C THR A 75 20.28 2.53 -0.33
N LYS A 76 20.73 3.21 -1.39
CA LYS A 76 19.86 4.08 -2.18
C LYS A 76 18.70 3.30 -2.79
N GLU A 77 18.99 2.12 -3.34
CA GLU A 77 18.02 1.24 -3.98
C GLU A 77 17.01 0.73 -2.94
N GLN A 78 17.47 0.32 -1.76
CA GLN A 78 16.58 -0.10 -0.67
C GLN A 78 15.67 1.05 -0.21
N ALA A 79 16.19 2.28 -0.12
CA ALA A 79 15.41 3.45 0.24
C ALA A 79 14.37 3.80 -0.85
N MET A 80 14.71 3.66 -2.14
CA MET A 80 13.78 3.84 -3.25
C MET A 80 12.65 2.81 -3.22
N SER A 81 12.98 1.53 -3.00
CA SER A 81 12.00 0.45 -2.88
C SER A 81 11.05 0.72 -1.70
N ALA A 82 11.61 1.00 -0.52
CA ALA A 82 10.81 1.27 0.68
C ALA A 82 9.91 2.51 0.52
N TYR A 83 10.34 3.52 -0.26
CA TYR A 83 9.50 4.69 -0.57
C TYR A 83 8.27 4.30 -1.37
N ILE A 84 8.43 3.46 -2.40
CA ILE A 84 7.34 2.96 -3.23
C ILE A 84 6.39 2.07 -2.40
N ASP A 85 6.95 1.19 -1.58
CA ASP A 85 6.17 0.31 -0.70
C ASP A 85 5.29 1.10 0.28
N GLU A 86 5.84 2.17 0.85
CA GLU A 86 5.12 3.02 1.80
C GLU A 86 3.95 3.75 1.14
N ILE A 87 4.10 4.20 -0.12
CA ILE A 87 2.98 4.73 -0.91
C ILE A 87 1.92 3.65 -1.10
N GLY A 88 2.32 2.42 -1.44
CA GLY A 88 1.39 1.31 -1.60
C GLY A 88 0.55 1.05 -0.35
N LYS A 89 1.14 1.12 0.84
CA LYS A 89 0.41 0.97 2.11
C LYS A 89 -0.61 2.07 2.32
N ILE A 90 -0.26 3.33 2.02
CA ILE A 90 -1.18 4.47 2.17
C ILE A 90 -2.36 4.31 1.21
N VAL A 91 -2.08 3.97 -0.05
CA VAL A 91 -3.12 3.72 -1.06
C VAL A 91 -4.07 2.61 -0.62
N LYS A 92 -3.54 1.50 -0.06
CA LYS A 92 -4.36 0.40 0.49
C LYS A 92 -5.19 0.81 1.70
N ALA A 93 -4.65 1.67 2.57
CA ALA A 93 -5.32 2.11 3.80
C ALA A 93 -6.37 3.21 3.55
N MET A 94 -6.39 3.83 2.37
CA MET A 94 -7.35 4.86 2.02
C MET A 94 -8.63 4.28 1.38
N PRO A 95 -9.78 4.97 1.50
CA PRO A 95 -10.99 4.58 0.79
C PRO A 95 -10.71 4.56 -0.72
N GLN A 96 -11.07 3.46 -1.38
CA GLN A 96 -10.86 3.21 -2.81
C GLN A 96 -11.80 4.07 -3.67
N THR A 97 -11.57 5.38 -3.62
CA THR A 97 -12.23 6.37 -4.47
C THR A 97 -11.56 6.39 -5.85
N ASN A 98 -12.27 6.88 -6.86
CA ASN A 98 -11.76 6.93 -8.24
C ASN A 98 -10.41 7.68 -8.33
N GLU A 99 -10.23 8.71 -7.49
CA GLU A 99 -8.99 9.49 -7.39
C GLU A 99 -7.81 8.67 -6.82
N VAL A 100 -8.06 7.79 -5.85
CA VAL A 100 -7.03 6.91 -5.26
C VAL A 100 -6.65 5.79 -6.24
N LEU A 101 -7.61 5.30 -7.03
CA LEU A 101 -7.36 4.29 -8.07
C LEU A 101 -6.52 4.86 -9.22
N GLU A 102 -6.86 6.07 -9.71
CA GLU A 102 -6.05 6.77 -10.72
C GLU A 102 -4.62 7.02 -10.23
N PHE A 103 -4.47 7.45 -8.97
CA PHE A 103 -3.17 7.64 -8.33
C PHE A 103 -2.36 6.33 -8.26
N ALA A 104 -2.98 5.21 -7.88
CA ALA A 104 -2.34 3.90 -7.81
C ALA A 104 -1.86 3.39 -9.19
N GLN A 105 -2.69 3.61 -10.21
CA GLN A 105 -2.40 3.23 -11.59
C GLN A 105 -1.26 4.05 -12.18
N PHE A 106 -1.21 5.35 -11.87
CA PHE A 106 -0.14 6.24 -12.33
C PHE A 106 1.23 5.87 -11.75
N ILE A 107 1.29 5.40 -10.49
CA ILE A 107 2.55 4.98 -9.85
C ILE A 107 2.98 3.56 -10.28
N GLY A 108 2.18 2.87 -11.10
CA GLY A 108 2.47 1.49 -11.50
C GLY A 108 2.34 0.49 -10.35
N LEU A 109 1.74 0.91 -9.24
CA LEU A 109 1.37 0.08 -8.09
C LEU A 109 0.22 -0.89 -8.42
N SER A 110 -0.46 -0.64 -9.54
CA SER A 110 -1.55 -1.46 -10.07
C SER A 110 -1.14 -2.89 -10.44
N ASN A 111 0.15 -3.20 -10.61
CA ASN A 111 0.57 -4.58 -10.95
C ASN A 111 0.78 -5.50 -9.74
N GLU A 112 0.74 -4.98 -8.51
CA GLU A 112 0.92 -5.78 -7.28
C GLU A 112 -0.33 -5.78 -6.37
N LEU A 113 -1.35 -5.00 -6.73
CA LEU A 113 -2.70 -5.06 -6.13
C LEU A 113 -3.58 -6.17 -6.74
N VAL A 114 -3.11 -6.84 -7.80
CA VAL A 114 -3.83 -7.93 -8.47
C VAL A 114 -3.54 -9.30 -7.82
N ASP A 115 -2.53 -9.44 -6.96
CA ASP A 115 -2.18 -10.74 -6.37
C ASP A 115 -2.85 -11.04 -5.02
N ASP A 116 -3.51 -10.05 -4.39
CA ASP A 116 -4.21 -10.26 -3.10
C ASP A 116 -5.74 -10.39 -3.24
N GLN A 117 -6.29 -10.12 -4.44
CA GLN A 117 -7.71 -10.36 -4.72
C GLN A 117 -8.03 -11.84 -5.01
N SER A 118 -7.02 -12.70 -5.15
CA SER A 118 -7.18 -14.13 -5.48
C SER A 118 -7.32 -15.04 -4.27
N LYS A 119 -7.02 -14.61 -3.03
CA LYS A 119 -7.19 -15.47 -1.84
C LYS A 119 -8.49 -15.27 -1.07
N GLU A 120 -9.12 -14.10 -1.14
CA GLU A 120 -10.35 -13.83 -0.38
C GLU A 120 -11.64 -14.03 -1.19
N LYS A 121 -11.57 -13.96 -2.54
CA LYS A 121 -12.76 -14.16 -3.37
C LYS A 121 -13.05 -15.63 -3.69
N GLU A 122 -12.06 -16.51 -3.59
CA GLU A 122 -12.26 -17.94 -3.87
C GLU A 122 -12.86 -18.69 -2.66
N SER A 123 -12.53 -18.29 -1.43
CA SER A 123 -13.10 -18.88 -0.21
C SER A 123 -14.59 -18.53 -0.01
N VAL A 124 -15.00 -17.30 -0.34
CA VAL A 124 -16.41 -16.87 -0.21
C VAL A 124 -17.31 -17.52 -1.27
N VAL A 125 -16.84 -17.62 -2.51
CA VAL A 125 -17.64 -18.21 -3.61
C VAL A 125 -17.75 -19.74 -3.50
N LEU A 126 -16.75 -20.42 -2.95
CA LEU A 126 -16.83 -21.87 -2.67
C LEU A 126 -17.82 -22.18 -1.54
N THR A 127 -17.97 -21.28 -0.56
CA THR A 127 -18.87 -21.48 0.59
C THR A 127 -20.34 -21.32 0.19
N GLU A 128 -20.67 -20.37 -0.68
CA GLU A 128 -22.05 -20.17 -1.15
C GLU A 128 -22.54 -21.27 -2.09
N LYS A 129 -21.64 -21.84 -2.93
CA LYS A 129 -22.01 -22.95 -3.81
C LYS A 129 -22.30 -24.25 -3.06
N GLN A 130 -21.69 -24.46 -1.89
CA GLN A 130 -21.97 -25.65 -1.07
C GLN A 130 -23.31 -25.53 -0.32
N GLN A 131 -23.69 -24.34 0.14
CA GLN A 131 -24.96 -24.16 0.86
C GLN A 131 -26.20 -24.40 -0.04
N HIS A 132 -26.14 -24.03 -1.32
CA HIS A 132 -27.28 -24.23 -2.23
C HIS A 132 -27.47 -25.69 -2.69
N GLN A 133 -26.46 -26.55 -2.51
CA GLN A 133 -26.55 -27.99 -2.84
C GLN A 133 -27.05 -28.80 -1.63
N THR A 134 -26.65 -28.44 -0.41
CA THR A 134 -27.09 -29.13 0.82
C THR A 134 -28.58 -28.93 1.15
N THR A 135 -29.20 -27.83 0.71
CA THR A 135 -30.65 -27.61 0.94
C THR A 135 -31.52 -28.56 0.11
N LYS A 136 -31.08 -29.02 -1.08
CA LYS A 136 -31.88 -29.93 -1.91
C LYS A 136 -31.88 -31.38 -1.41
N GLU A 137 -30.80 -31.84 -0.79
CA GLU A 137 -30.73 -33.22 -0.27
C GLU A 137 -31.47 -33.40 1.07
N ASN A 138 -31.51 -32.37 1.93
CA ASN A 138 -32.22 -32.46 3.20
C ASN A 138 -33.75 -32.38 3.08
N THR A 139 -34.29 -31.75 2.03
CA THR A 139 -35.75 -31.76 1.77
C THR A 139 -36.22 -33.10 1.20
N LEU A 140 -35.37 -33.84 0.49
CA LEU A 140 -35.72 -35.17 -0.02
C LEU A 140 -35.67 -36.25 1.07
N GLN A 141 -34.82 -36.09 2.09
CA GLN A 141 -34.76 -36.99 3.25
C GLN A 141 -35.97 -36.84 4.18
N SER A 142 -36.52 -35.62 4.36
CA SER A 142 -37.70 -35.44 5.23
C SER A 142 -38.99 -36.01 4.63
N SER A 143 -39.13 -36.09 3.30
CA SER A 143 -40.32 -36.69 2.67
C SER A 143 -40.30 -38.23 2.61
N ILE A 144 -39.17 -38.89 2.91
CA ILE A 144 -39.07 -40.36 2.92
C ILE A 144 -39.47 -40.94 4.29
N ILE A 145 -39.35 -40.17 5.38
CA ILE A 145 -39.65 -40.64 6.74
C ILE A 145 -41.16 -40.77 6.99
N ASP A 146 -42.02 -40.00 6.30
CA ASP A 146 -43.47 -40.04 6.50
C ASP A 146 -44.20 -41.19 5.74
N ILE A 147 -43.48 -42.10 5.07
CA ILE A 147 -44.09 -43.21 4.29
C ILE A 147 -43.98 -44.57 5.03
N THR A 148 -43.30 -44.64 6.19
CA THR A 148 -43.02 -45.90 6.89
C THR A 148 -43.39 -45.91 8.38
N GLU A 149 -44.52 -45.30 8.74
CA GLU A 149 -45.22 -45.64 9.99
C GLU A 149 -46.73 -45.80 9.77
#